data_AF-A0A6N0LUN0-F1
#
_entry.id   AF-A0A6N0LUN0-F1
#
_cell.length_a   1.000
_cell.length_b   1.000
_cell.length_c   1.000
_cell.angle_alpha   90.00
_cell.angle_beta   90.00
_cell.angle_gamma   90.00
#
_symmetry.space_group_name_H-M   'P 1'
#
loop_
_entity.id
_entity.type
_entity.pdbx_description
1 polymer ?
#
loop_
_entity_poly.entity_id
_entity_poly.type
_entity_poly.pdbx_seq_one_letter_code
_entity_poly.pdbx_strand_id
1 'polypeptide(L)'
;MSSPFSGFENTILTFQVADRTYTINAVGNRSLNYQPLIIKAVLKPTTDTSTVNRYANEIQQFAGADGHATLLEGYLVEPQAYPQGIEFLAEADIEIVVVIGKPETGRFKLLPVVQSPYVVAMGIDAITPIRGIFRRN
;
A
#
# COMPACT_ATOMS: atom_id res chain seq x y z
N MET A 1 -11.45 10.07 -26.57
CA MET A 1 -10.30 10.39 -25.70
C MET A 1 -10.44 9.58 -24.43
N SER A 2 -9.57 8.58 -24.20
CA SER A 2 -9.56 7.79 -22.95
C SER A 2 -8.92 8.62 -21.84
N SER A 3 -9.55 8.64 -20.66
CA SER A 3 -9.00 9.32 -19.48
C SER A 3 -7.63 8.73 -19.13
N PRO A 4 -6.61 9.54 -18.77
CA PRO A 4 -5.32 9.04 -18.28
C PRO A 4 -5.44 8.23 -16.97
N PHE A 5 -6.62 8.28 -16.33
CA PHE A 5 -6.95 7.51 -15.14
C PHE A 5 -7.71 6.21 -15.44
N SER A 6 -7.89 5.84 -16.71
CA SER A 6 -8.56 4.58 -17.05
C SER A 6 -7.74 3.39 -16.52
N GLY A 7 -8.36 2.56 -15.68
CA GLY A 7 -7.73 1.38 -15.07
C GLY A 7 -7.18 1.60 -13.67
N PHE A 8 -7.26 2.82 -13.11
CA PHE A 8 -7.05 3.03 -11.68
C PHE A 8 -8.35 2.81 -10.92
N GLU A 9 -8.27 1.99 -9.87
CA GLU A 9 -9.36 1.74 -8.94
C GLU A 9 -9.11 2.51 -7.65
N ASN A 10 -10.19 2.99 -7.03
CA ASN A 10 -10.10 3.61 -5.72
C ASN A 10 -9.77 2.54 -4.68
N THR A 11 -8.84 2.85 -3.79
CA THR A 11 -8.36 1.90 -2.79
C THR A 11 -8.29 2.55 -1.41
N ILE A 12 -8.73 1.82 -0.41
CA ILE A 12 -8.55 2.15 1.00
C ILE A 12 -7.53 1.17 1.57
N LEU A 13 -6.47 1.70 2.18
CA LEU A 13 -5.43 0.95 2.87
C LEU A 13 -5.52 1.25 4.35
N THR A 14 -5.60 0.23 5.19
CA THR A 14 -5.61 0.38 6.64
C THR A 14 -4.37 -0.26 7.23
N PHE A 15 -3.45 0.58 7.72
CA PHE A 15 -2.23 0.15 8.40
C PHE A 15 -2.45 0.14 9.90
N GLN A 16 -1.82 -0.82 10.60
CA GLN A 16 -1.72 -0.78 12.06
C GLN A 16 -0.40 -0.11 12.43
N VAL A 17 -0.45 1.13 12.90
CA VAL A 17 0.76 1.90 13.26
C VAL A 17 0.88 2.02 14.78
N ALA A 18 2.11 1.93 15.26
CA ALA A 18 2.46 2.16 16.64
C ALA A 18 2.08 3.59 17.08
N ASP A 19 1.29 3.75 18.15
CA ASP A 19 0.94 5.07 18.69
C ASP A 19 1.99 5.64 19.68
N ARG A 20 3.12 4.92 19.83
CA ARG A 20 4.23 5.19 20.77
C ARG A 20 3.82 5.22 22.25
N THR A 21 2.64 4.73 22.57
CA THR A 21 2.18 4.48 23.94
C THR A 21 2.29 3.00 24.27
N TYR A 22 2.35 2.70 25.56
CA TYR A 22 2.52 1.34 26.06
C TYR A 22 1.44 1.02 27.08
N THR A 23 0.92 -0.20 27.03
CA THR A 23 0.13 -0.80 28.09
C THR A 23 0.98 -1.80 28.87
N ILE A 24 0.83 -1.82 30.20
CA ILE A 24 1.46 -2.83 31.05
C ILE A 24 0.43 -3.95 31.22
N ASN A 25 0.77 -5.15 30.75
CA ASN A 25 -0.11 -6.30 30.90
C ASN A 25 -0.12 -6.83 32.34
N ALA A 26 -1.01 -7.79 32.63
CA ALA A 26 -1.18 -8.37 33.97
C ALA A 26 0.09 -9.00 34.57
N VAL A 27 1.12 -9.27 33.75
CA VAL A 27 2.41 -9.84 34.19
C VAL A 27 3.55 -8.82 34.16
N GLY A 28 3.26 -7.52 34.02
CA GLY A 28 4.25 -6.45 34.10
C GLY A 28 5.01 -6.16 32.80
N ASN A 29 4.71 -6.84 31.69
CA ASN A 29 5.35 -6.60 30.40
C ASN A 29 4.72 -5.41 29.68
N ARG A 30 5.58 -4.59 29.07
CA ARG A 30 5.15 -3.47 28.22
C ARG A 30 4.77 -4.00 26.85
N SER A 31 3.53 -3.74 26.45
CA SER A 31 3.04 -3.97 25.09
C SER A 31 2.87 -2.63 24.38
N LEU A 32 3.31 -2.56 23.12
CA LEU A 32 3.05 -1.39 22.28
C LEU A 32 1.57 -1.34 21.92
N ASN A 33 0.98 -0.15 21.93
CA ASN A 33 -0.36 0.04 21.39
C ASN A 33 -0.28 0.38 19.90
N TYR A 34 -1.31 -0.03 19.15
CA TYR A 34 -1.45 0.20 17.72
C TYR A 34 -2.77 0.91 17.45
N GLN A 35 -2.76 1.81 16.47
CA GLN A 35 -3.94 2.51 15.99
C GLN A 35 -4.09 2.31 14.47
N PRO A 36 -5.33 2.25 13.97
CA PRO A 36 -5.57 2.17 12.54
C PRO A 36 -5.23 3.52 11.87
N LEU A 37 -4.37 3.47 10.87
CA LEU A 37 -4.07 4.57 9.96
C LEU A 37 -4.67 4.25 8.60
N ILE A 38 -5.68 5.03 8.22
CA ILE A 38 -6.40 4.86 6.96
C ILE A 38 -5.79 5.79 5.91
N ILE A 39 -5.48 5.22 4.74
CA ILE A 39 -4.93 5.91 3.58
C ILE A 39 -5.82 5.62 2.38
N LYS A 40 -6.16 6.66 1.62
CA LYS A 40 -6.83 6.55 0.33
C LYS A 40 -5.80 6.66 -0.78
N ALA A 41 -5.87 5.74 -1.73
CA ALA A 41 -5.01 5.67 -2.90
C ALA A 41 -5.83 5.36 -4.15
N VAL A 42 -5.23 5.59 -5.30
CA VAL A 42 -5.70 5.07 -6.59
C VAL A 42 -4.65 4.12 -7.11
N LEU A 43 -5.02 2.84 -7.29
CA LEU A 43 -4.09 1.78 -7.67
C LEU A 43 -4.56 1.07 -8.93
N LYS A 44 -3.59 0.58 -9.72
CA LYS A 44 -3.85 -0.28 -10.87
C LYS A 44 -2.86 -1.45 -10.89
N PRO A 45 -3.22 -2.59 -11.51
CA PRO A 45 -2.24 -3.61 -11.83
C PRO A 45 -1.13 -3.03 -12.72
N THR A 46 0.13 -3.28 -12.35
CA THR A 46 1.24 -2.90 -13.23
C THR A 46 1.41 -3.90 -14.36
N THR A 47 1.55 -3.39 -15.58
CA THR A 47 1.87 -4.19 -16.77
C THR A 47 3.35 -4.07 -17.16
N ASP A 48 4.13 -3.30 -16.40
CA ASP A 48 5.57 -3.15 -16.63
C ASP A 48 6.30 -4.43 -16.19
N THR A 49 6.65 -5.25 -17.18
CA THR A 49 7.36 -6.51 -16.98
C THR A 49 8.71 -6.34 -16.30
N SER A 50 9.39 -5.21 -16.48
CA SER A 50 10.67 -4.95 -15.79
C SER A 50 10.48 -4.79 -14.28
N THR A 51 9.40 -4.10 -13.90
CA THR A 51 9.00 -3.92 -12.50
C THR A 51 8.48 -5.23 -11.91
N VAL A 52 7.64 -5.98 -12.63
CA VAL A 52 7.15 -7.30 -12.18
C VAL A 52 8.30 -8.26 -11.93
N ASN A 53 9.25 -8.35 -12.85
CA ASN A 53 10.41 -9.24 -12.70
C ASN A 53 11.30 -8.85 -11.52
N ARG A 54 11.43 -7.53 -11.24
CA ARG A 54 12.21 -7.04 -10.09
C ARG A 54 11.66 -7.54 -8.76
N TYR A 55 10.34 -7.62 -8.63
CA TYR A 55 9.67 -8.04 -7.39
C TYR A 55 9.11 -9.47 -7.45
N ALA A 56 9.56 -10.28 -8.41
CA ALA A 56 9.02 -11.63 -8.62
C ALA A 56 9.16 -12.52 -7.38
N ASN A 57 10.29 -12.42 -6.66
CA ASN A 57 10.53 -13.18 -5.44
C ASN A 57 9.58 -12.76 -4.32
N GLU A 58 9.38 -11.45 -4.14
CA GLU A 58 8.46 -10.90 -3.14
C GLU A 58 7.01 -11.27 -3.44
N ILE A 59 6.62 -11.26 -4.73
CA ILE A 59 5.30 -11.72 -5.18
C ILE A 59 5.09 -13.19 -4.82
N GLN A 60 6.05 -14.06 -5.14
CA GLN A 60 5.96 -15.49 -4.82
C GLN A 60 5.89 -15.73 -3.30
N GLN A 61 6.71 -15.04 -2.52
CA GLN A 61 6.71 -15.17 -1.06
C GLN A 61 5.39 -14.70 -0.44
N PHE A 62 4.84 -13.59 -0.95
CA PHE A 62 3.62 -13.00 -0.39
C PHE A 62 2.35 -13.75 -0.83
N ALA A 63 2.34 -14.30 -2.05
CA ALA A 63 1.23 -15.09 -2.58
C ALA A 63 0.92 -16.34 -1.72
N GLY A 64 1.93 -16.91 -1.05
CA GLY A 64 1.76 -18.11 -0.24
C GLY A 64 1.36 -19.34 -1.08
N ALA A 65 0.65 -20.28 -0.47
CA ALA A 65 0.26 -21.55 -1.11
C ALA A 65 -0.76 -21.37 -2.26
N ASP A 66 -1.56 -20.30 -2.20
CA ASP A 66 -2.65 -20.05 -3.16
C ASP A 66 -2.16 -19.39 -4.46
N GLY A 67 -0.90 -18.94 -4.51
CA GLY A 67 -0.21 -18.53 -5.75
C GLY A 67 -0.72 -17.24 -6.41
N HIS A 68 -1.75 -16.59 -5.87
CA HIS A 68 -2.36 -15.41 -6.48
C HIS A 68 -2.03 -14.13 -5.70
N ALA A 69 -0.98 -13.44 -6.15
CA ALA A 69 -0.69 -12.08 -5.77
C ALA A 69 -0.49 -11.20 -7.00
N THR A 70 -0.94 -9.95 -6.93
CA THR A 70 -0.87 -8.97 -8.03
C THR A 70 -0.08 -7.76 -7.59
N LEU A 71 0.88 -7.33 -8.41
CA LEU A 71 1.61 -6.10 -8.17
C LEU A 71 0.76 -4.91 -8.59
N LEU A 72 0.45 -4.03 -7.63
CA LEU A 72 -0.31 -2.81 -7.85
C LEU A 72 0.61 -1.59 -7.73
N GLU A 73 0.35 -0.60 -8.57
CA GLU A 73 1.03 0.69 -8.52
C GLU A 73 0.05 1.84 -8.72
N GLY A 74 0.39 2.99 -8.17
CA GLY A 74 -0.37 4.20 -8.37
C GLY A 74 0.03 5.28 -7.40
N TYR A 75 -0.96 5.97 -6.85
CA TYR A 75 -0.73 7.23 -6.16
C TYR A 75 -1.58 7.37 -4.91
N LEU A 76 -1.01 8.03 -3.90
CA LEU A 76 -1.76 8.45 -2.72
C LEU A 76 -2.69 9.61 -3.08
N VAL A 77 -3.91 9.55 -2.53
CA VAL A 77 -4.91 10.62 -2.62
C VAL A 77 -5.02 11.35 -1.28
N GLU A 78 -5.06 10.60 -0.19
CA GLU A 78 -5.18 11.15 1.16
C GLU A 78 -4.53 10.21 2.20
N PRO A 79 -3.51 10.65 2.95
CA PRO A 79 -2.80 11.93 2.82
C PRO A 79 -1.98 12.02 1.52
N GLN A 80 -1.74 13.25 1.03
CA GLN A 80 -0.95 13.48 -0.21
C GLN A 80 0.54 13.17 -0.04
N ALA A 81 1.04 13.27 1.19
CA ALA A 81 2.38 12.87 1.57
C ALA A 81 2.33 11.51 2.30
N TYR A 82 3.39 10.74 2.18
CA TYR A 82 3.51 9.47 2.88
C TYR A 82 3.50 9.70 4.41
N PRO A 83 2.55 9.11 5.16
CA PRO A 83 2.40 9.42 6.57
C PRO A 83 3.58 8.87 7.39
N GLN A 84 4.00 9.66 8.36
CA GLN A 84 5.07 9.27 9.28
C GLN A 84 4.61 8.10 10.15
N GLY A 85 5.48 7.08 10.32
CA GLY A 85 5.20 5.90 11.14
C GLY A 85 4.87 4.63 10.38
N ILE A 86 4.75 4.69 9.04
CA ILE A 86 4.74 3.48 8.20
C ILE A 86 6.17 3.18 7.76
N GLU A 87 6.70 2.04 8.19
CA GLU A 87 7.98 1.52 7.71
C GLU A 87 7.78 0.66 6.45
N PHE A 88 8.77 0.62 5.55
CA PHE A 88 8.65 -0.16 4.33
C PHE A 88 8.57 -1.66 4.62
N LEU A 89 7.89 -2.39 3.72
CA LEU A 89 7.41 -3.76 3.94
C LEU A 89 6.25 -3.84 4.94
N ALA A 90 5.66 -2.71 5.36
CA ALA A 90 4.42 -2.72 6.11
C ALA A 90 3.29 -3.41 5.34
N GLU A 91 2.44 -4.09 6.08
CA GLU A 91 1.23 -4.69 5.56
C GLU A 91 0.01 -3.89 5.98
N ALA A 92 -0.92 -3.71 5.05
CA ALA A 92 -2.22 -3.13 5.28
C ALA A 92 -3.33 -4.11 4.92
N ASP A 93 -4.48 -3.94 5.56
CA ASP A 93 -5.73 -4.41 4.98
C ASP A 93 -6.09 -3.48 3.82
N ILE A 94 -6.49 -4.07 2.70
CA ILE A 94 -6.81 -3.35 1.48
C ILE A 94 -8.25 -3.62 1.07
N GLU A 95 -8.93 -2.56 0.65
CA GLU A 95 -10.23 -2.60 -0.01
C GLU A 95 -10.12 -1.85 -1.34
N ILE A 96 -10.38 -2.54 -2.45
CA ILE A 96 -10.43 -1.97 -3.80
C ILE A 96 -11.91 -1.78 -4.16
N VAL A 97 -12.32 -0.54 -4.31
CA VAL A 97 -13.69 -0.16 -4.64
C VAL A 97 -13.85 -0.21 -6.16
N VAL A 98 -14.39 -1.34 -6.64
CA VAL A 98 -14.67 -1.55 -8.06
C VAL A 98 -15.98 -0.85 -8.43
N VAL A 99 -15.97 -0.06 -9.52
CA VAL A 99 -17.15 0.70 -10.00
C VAL A 99 -18.33 -0.22 -10.32
N ILE A 100 -18.05 -1.45 -10.78
CA ILE A 100 -19.04 -2.46 -11.12
C ILE A 100 -18.63 -3.78 -10.47
N GLY A 101 -19.28 -4.17 -9.37
CA GLY A 101 -19.02 -5.45 -8.70
C GLY A 101 -19.04 -5.35 -7.18
N LYS A 102 -18.59 -6.43 -6.52
CA LYS A 102 -18.29 -6.40 -5.08
C LYS A 102 -16.87 -5.83 -4.89
N PRO A 103 -16.63 -5.05 -3.83
CA PRO A 103 -15.29 -4.62 -3.47
C PRO A 103 -14.36 -5.82 -3.30
N GLU A 104 -13.11 -5.69 -3.77
CA GLU A 104 -12.09 -6.70 -3.52
C GLU A 104 -11.38 -6.37 -2.22
N THR A 105 -11.27 -7.36 -1.32
CA THR A 105 -10.57 -7.19 -0.05
C THR A 105 -9.42 -8.17 0.07
N GLY A 106 -8.41 -7.81 0.86
CA GLY A 106 -7.26 -8.65 1.06
C GLY A 106 -6.17 -8.01 1.90
N ARG A 107 -4.93 -8.45 1.64
CA ARG A 107 -3.72 -7.92 2.26
C ARG A 107 -2.86 -7.23 1.21
N PHE A 108 -2.27 -6.10 1.60
CA PHE A 108 -1.41 -5.31 0.75
C PHE A 108 -0.06 -5.10 1.40
N LYS A 109 1.01 -5.60 0.78
CA LYS A 109 2.38 -5.40 1.22
C LYS A 109 3.00 -4.21 0.50
N LEU A 110 3.34 -3.18 1.26
CA LEU A 110 3.88 -1.94 0.75
C LEU A 110 5.35 -2.11 0.37
N LEU A 111 5.68 -1.74 -0.87
CA LEU A 111 7.02 -1.82 -1.41
C LEU A 111 7.69 -0.43 -1.45
N PRO A 112 9.02 -0.36 -1.31
CA PRO A 112 9.74 0.90 -1.47
C PRO A 112 9.61 1.42 -2.89
N VAL A 113 9.20 2.68 -3.01
CA VAL A 113 9.18 3.42 -4.27
C VAL A 113 10.31 4.44 -4.25
N VAL A 114 11.25 4.32 -5.18
CA VAL A 114 12.30 5.32 -5.35
C VAL A 114 11.66 6.55 -5.99
N GLN A 115 11.45 7.60 -5.20
CA GLN A 115 11.09 8.91 -5.73
C GLN A 115 12.35 9.58 -6.28
N SER A 116 12.24 10.18 -7.47
CA SER A 116 13.34 10.94 -8.05
C SER A 116 13.64 12.16 -7.16
N PRO A 117 14.90 12.39 -6.75
CA PRO A 117 15.27 13.54 -5.93
C PRO A 117 14.95 14.89 -6.61
N TYR A 118 14.84 14.91 -7.95
CA TYR A 118 14.42 16.09 -8.70
C TYR A 118 12.95 16.45 -8.48
N VAL A 119 12.07 15.46 -8.31
CA VAL A 119 10.64 15.68 -8.03
C VAL A 119 10.46 16.25 -6.63
N VAL A 120 11.25 15.74 -5.67
CA VAL A 120 11.32 16.26 -4.30
C VAL A 120 11.86 17.69 -4.28
N ALA A 121 12.93 17.98 -5.04
CA ALA A 121 13.56 19.30 -5.09
C ALA A 121 12.71 20.37 -5.78
N MET A 122 11.77 19.99 -6.67
CA MET A 122 10.86 20.92 -7.34
C MET A 122 9.61 21.27 -6.52
N GLY A 123 9.45 20.73 -5.30
CA GLY A 123 8.29 21.04 -4.45
C GLY A 123 6.95 20.64 -5.07
N ILE A 124 6.95 19.63 -5.94
CA ILE A 124 5.73 19.09 -6.52
C ILE A 124 5.05 18.24 -5.44
N ASP A 125 4.31 18.89 -4.54
CA ASP A 125 3.54 18.27 -3.46
C ASP A 125 2.40 17.36 -3.96
N ALA A 126 2.17 17.32 -5.27
CA ALA A 126 0.85 16.96 -5.79
C ALA A 126 0.56 15.46 -5.80
N ILE A 127 1.56 14.56 -5.93
CA ILE A 127 1.27 13.13 -6.14
C ILE A 127 2.40 12.22 -5.61
N THR A 128 2.17 11.62 -4.43
CA THR A 128 3.10 10.60 -3.87
C THR A 128 2.85 9.23 -4.52
N PRO A 129 3.81 8.66 -5.26
CA PRO A 129 3.67 7.32 -5.81
C PRO A 129 3.72 6.25 -4.72
N ILE A 130 2.90 5.23 -4.88
CA ILE A 130 2.81 4.06 -4.01
C ILE A 130 2.81 2.78 -4.85
N ARG A 131 3.44 1.74 -4.33
CA ARG A 131 3.51 0.42 -4.95
C ARG A 131 3.38 -0.64 -3.88
N GLY A 132 2.70 -1.73 -4.19
CA GLY A 132 2.67 -2.87 -3.29
C GLY A 132 2.07 -4.11 -3.91
N ILE A 133 2.18 -5.20 -3.19
CA ILE A 133 1.71 -6.52 -3.62
C ILE A 133 0.37 -6.76 -2.94
N PHE A 134 -0.68 -6.95 -3.74
CA PHE A 134 -2.00 -7.32 -3.28
C PHE A 134 -2.17 -8.84 -3.31
N ARG A 135 -2.65 -9.40 -2.20
CA ARG A 135 -3.14 -10.76 -2.11
C ARG A 135 -4.61 -10.72 -1.69
N ARG A 136 -5.49 -11.29 -2.51
CA ARG A 136 -6.92 -11.38 -2.21
C ARG A 136 -7.17 -12.38 -1.06
N ASN A 137 -8.17 -12.09 -0.22
CA ASN A 137 -8.65 -13.04 0.80
C ASN A 137 -9.68 -14.02 0.23
#